data_AF-A0A383ASK1-F1
#
_entry.id   AF-A0A383ASK1-F1
#
_cell.length_a   1.000
_cell.length_b   1.000
_cell.length_c   1.000
_cell.angle_alpha   90.00
_cell.angle_beta   90.00
_cell.angle_gamma   90.00
#
_symmetry.space_group_name_H-M   'P 1'
#
loop_
_entity.id
_entity.type
_entity.pdbx_description
1 polymer ?
#
loop_
_entity_poly.entity_id
_entity_poly.type
_entity_poly.pdbx_seq_one_letter_code
_entity_poly.pdbx_strand_id
1 'polypeptide(L)' 'MNRRPSPRYPRALGDLDDNGSTIKAMLWANRNGFFYILDRVTGQLLTGYPFSRINWTNGLDDRQQEA' A
#
# COMPACT_ATOMS: atom_id res chain seq x y z
N MET A 1 -17.84 29.93 4.27
CA MET A 1 -16.58 29.25 4.66
C MET A 1 -16.37 28.05 3.72
N ASN A 2 -15.65 28.21 2.60
CA ASN A 2 -15.41 27.11 1.66
C ASN A 2 -14.24 26.25 2.14
N ARG A 3 -14.53 25.04 2.64
CA ARG A 3 -13.50 24.05 2.92
C ARG A 3 -12.95 23.57 1.58
N ARG A 4 -11.70 23.94 1.24
CA ARG A 4 -10.99 23.33 0.12
C ARG A 4 -10.95 21.82 0.36
N PRO A 5 -11.37 20.97 -0.61
CA PRO A 5 -11.28 19.53 -0.43
C PRO A 5 -9.81 19.18 -0.23
N SER A 6 -9.51 18.47 0.87
CA SER A 6 -8.17 17.96 1.11
C SER A 6 -7.79 17.02 -0.03
N PRO A 7 -6.55 17.07 -0.55
CA PRO A 7 -6.08 16.11 -1.54
C PRO A 7 -6.30 14.70 -0.99
N ARG A 8 -7.17 13.94 -1.64
CA ARG A 8 -7.24 12.50 -1.41
C ARG A 8 -6.09 11.91 -2.21
N TYR A 9 -5.07 11.41 -1.52
CA TYR A 9 -4.04 10.60 -2.17
C TYR A 9 -4.75 9.43 -2.85
N PRO A 10 -4.61 9.27 -4.17
CA PRO A 10 -5.33 8.24 -4.88
C PRO A 10 -4.80 6.89 -4.42
N ARG A 11 -5.70 6.06 -3.88
CA ARG A 11 -5.51 4.62 -3.88
C ARG A 11 -5.86 4.17 -5.29
N ALA A 12 -4.92 3.53 -5.96
CA ALA A 12 -5.19 2.93 -7.27
C ALA A 12 -5.61 1.48 -7.07
N LEU A 13 -6.56 1.03 -7.88
CA LEU A 13 -6.99 -0.36 -7.93
C LEU A 13 -6.49 -0.95 -9.24
N GLY A 14 -5.93 -2.14 -9.17
CA GLY A 14 -5.43 -2.86 -10.34
C GLY A 14 -5.58 -4.36 -10.14
N ASP A 15 -5.30 -5.09 -11.21
CA ASP A 15 -5.21 -6.53 -11.19
C ASP A 15 -3.75 -6.88 -11.51
N LEU A 16 -3.13 -7.69 -10.64
CA LEU A 16 -1.75 -8.15 -10.77
C LEU A 16 -1.77 -9.63 -11.17
N ASP A 17 -1.01 -9.99 -12.19
CA ASP A 17 -0.75 -11.39 -12.50
C ASP A 17 0.40 -11.91 -11.63
N ASP A 18 0.13 -12.97 -10.87
CA ASP A 18 1.10 -13.69 -10.06
C ASP A 18 1.03 -15.18 -10.41
N ASN A 19 2.01 -15.67 -11.20
CA ASN A 19 2.11 -17.06 -11.66
C ASN A 19 0.80 -17.66 -12.24
N GLY A 20 0.02 -16.85 -12.97
CA GLY A 20 -1.25 -17.26 -13.58
C GLY A 20 -2.47 -17.11 -12.67
N SER A 21 -2.30 -16.60 -11.45
CA SER A 21 -3.38 -16.15 -10.57
C SER A 21 -3.52 -14.63 -10.64
N THR A 22 -4.74 -14.14 -10.85
CA THR A 22 -5.01 -12.70 -10.87
C THR A 22 -5.37 -12.21 -9.45
N ILE A 23 -4.48 -11.41 -8.89
CA ILE A 23 -4.67 -10.77 -7.58
C ILE A 23 -5.32 -9.40 -7.77
N LYS A 24 -6.45 -9.17 -7.08
CA LYS A 24 -7.14 -7.89 -7.07
C LYS A 24 -6.43 -6.94 -6.11
N ALA A 25 -5.52 -6.13 -6.62
CA ALA A 25 -4.65 -5.31 -5.80
C ALA A 25 -5.22 -3.90 -5.52
N MET A 26 -4.88 -3.39 -4.33
CA MET A 26 -4.95 -1.98 -3.99
C MET A 26 -3.53 -1.44 -3.78
N LEU A 27 -3.18 -0.44 -4.56
CA LEU A 27 -1.90 0.26 -4.54
C LEU A 27 -2.05 1.56 -3.75
N TRP A 28 -1.23 1.74 -2.72
CA TRP A 28 -1.36 2.87 -1.82
C TRP A 28 -0.02 3.51 -1.46
N ALA A 29 0.24 4.68 -2.05
CA ALA A 29 1.30 5.58 -1.63
C ALA A 29 0.87 6.33 -0.36
N ASN A 30 1.34 5.88 0.80
CA ASN A 30 0.94 6.43 2.08
C ASN A 30 1.84 7.62 2.48
N ARG A 31 1.28 8.58 3.21
CA ARG A 31 2.01 9.77 3.71
C ARG A 31 3.14 9.45 4.69
N ASN A 32 3.15 8.25 5.26
CA ASN A 32 4.22 7.80 6.14
C ASN A 32 5.53 7.47 5.40
N GLY A 33 5.54 7.50 4.06
CA GLY A 33 6.73 7.25 3.24
C GLY A 33 6.84 5.83 2.68
N PHE A 34 5.83 4.98 2.94
CA PHE A 34 5.74 3.62 2.41
C PHE A 34 4.68 3.48 1.32
N PHE A 35 5.00 2.66 0.33
CA PHE A 35 4.09 2.22 -0.70
C PHE A 35 3.61 0.82 -0.33
N TYR A 36 2.30 0.61 -0.33
CA TYR A 36 1.68 -0.66 0.03
C TYR A 36 0.96 -1.28 -1.16
N ILE A 37 1.11 -2.58 -1.31
CA ILE A 37 0.32 -3.43 -2.20
C ILE A 37 -0.48 -4.39 -1.31
N LEU A 38 -1.80 -4.27 -1.39
CA LEU A 38 -2.74 -5.04 -0.57
C LEU A 38 -3.63 -5.87 -1.49
N ASP A 39 -4.00 -7.08 -1.07
CA ASP A 39 -5.16 -7.75 -1.65
C ASP A 39 -6.41 -6.97 -1.22
N ARG A 40 -7.17 -6.43 -2.18
CA ARG A 40 -8.32 -5.57 -1.89
C ARG A 40 -9.56 -6.34 -1.41
N VAL A 41 -9.57 -7.65 -1.55
CA VAL A 41 -10.65 -8.54 -1.10
C VAL A 41 -10.41 -8.97 0.34
N THR A 42 -9.21 -9.46 0.66
CA THR A 42 -8.89 -9.96 2.00
C THR A 42 -8.35 -8.86 2.93
N GLY A 43 -7.78 -7.80 2.37
CA GLY A 43 -7.07 -6.77 3.11
C GLY A 43 -5.65 -7.17 3.52
N GLN A 44 -5.16 -8.34 3.09
CA GLN A 44 -3.81 -8.80 3.40
C GLN A 44 -2.76 -7.92 2.73
N LEU A 45 -1.67 -7.68 3.45
CA LEU A 45 -0.49 -7.00 2.91
C LEU A 45 0.32 -7.99 2.07
N LEU A 46 0.40 -7.73 0.78
CA LEU A 46 1.20 -8.54 -0.15
C LEU A 46 2.66 -8.08 -0.10
N THR A 47 2.88 -6.77 -0.19
CA THR A 47 4.21 -6.18 -0.04
C THR A 47 4.13 -4.71 0.34
N GLY A 48 5.18 -4.22 0.99
CA GLY A 48 5.35 -2.81 1.27
C GLY A 48 6.82 -2.41 1.22
N TYR A 49 7.11 -1.23 0.67
CA TYR A 49 8.48 -0.73 0.57
C TYR A 49 8.55 0.79 0.74
N PRO A 50 9.66 1.32 1.26
CA PRO A 50 9.86 2.75 1.33
C PRO A 50 9.96 3.34 -0.09
N PHE A 51 9.20 4.41 -0.37
CA PHE A 51 9.29 5.16 -1.63
C PHE A 51 9.80 6.59 -1.43
N SER A 52 10.10 6.97 -0.18
CA SER A 52 10.63 8.27 0.20
C SER A 52 11.66 8.09 1.33
N ARG A 53 12.42 9.14 1.65
CA ARG A 53 13.36 9.09 2.78
C ARG A 53 12.59 8.98 4.09
N ILE A 54 12.88 7.93 4.86
CA ILE A 54 12.26 7.65 6.16
C ILE A 54 13.28 7.89 7.26
N ASN A 55 12.89 8.65 8.29
CA ASN A 55 13.74 8.98 9.44
C ASN A 55 13.07 8.70 10.79
N TRP A 56 11.85 8.17 10.79
CA TRP A 56 11.03 7.97 11.98
C TRP A 56 10.87 6.49 12.38
N THR A 57 11.25 5.57 11.49
CA THR A 57 11.31 4.12 11.75
C THR A 57 12.52 3.52 11.06
N ASN A 58 12.96 2.35 11.51
CA ASN A 58 14.01 1.55 10.90
C ASN A 58 13.51 0.71 9.70
N GLY A 59 12.19 0.63 9.49
CA GLY A 59 11.59 -0.13 8.39
C GLY A 59 10.15 -0.52 8.66
N LEU A 60 9.57 -1.29 7.73
CA LEU A 60 8.42 -2.14 8.04
C LEU A 60 8.96 -3.37 8.76
N ASP A 61 8.26 -3.82 9.81
CA ASP A 61 8.62 -5.06 10.49
C ASP A 61 8.29 -6.22 9.54
N ASP A 62 9.28 -7.06 9.20
CA ASP A 62 9.13 -8.18 8.27
C ASP A 62 8.27 -9.34 8.85
N ARG A 63 7.70 -9.17 10.06
CA ARG A 63 6.83 -10.14 10.76
C ARG A 63 5.41 -10.26 10.17
N GLN A 64 5.26 -10.18 8.85
CA GLN A 64 3.97 -10.38 8.15
C GLN A 64 4.00 -11.57 7.18
N GLN A 65 4.95 -12.50 7.32
CA GLN A 65 4.95 -13.80 6.62
C GLN A 65 4.63 -14.96 7.56
N GLU A 66 3.49 -14.93 8.26
CA GLU A 66 2.92 -16.15 8.85
C GLU A 66 1.38 -16.15 8.69
N ALA A 67 0.88 -17.30 8.21
CA ALA A 67 -0.50 -17.72 7.96
C ALA A 67 -1.12 -17.39 6.59
#